data_AF-A0A653CE25-F1
#
_entry.id   AF-A0A653CE25-F1
#
_cell.length_a   1.000
_cell.length_b   1.000
_cell.length_c   1.000
_cell.angle_alpha   90.00
_cell.angle_beta   90.00
_cell.angle_gamma   90.00
#
_symmetry.space_group_name_H-M   'P 1'
#
loop_
_entity.id
_entity.type
_entity.pdbx_description
1 polymer ?
#
loop_
_entity_poly.entity_id
_entity_poly.type
_entity_poly.pdbx_seq_one_letter_code
_entity_poly.pdbx_strand_id
1 'polypeptide(L)'
;MPRKASTPICGMAKFSCVNKAENELKYLELHNSLNVGKVTFFCDCRPACVHLKYDAEHSQAKWQYKEMYFAKHRKHMDTSLIHARLSILFKYDSFLTSERNELYGPADFIANVGGLLGLFTGFSLLSLIEILYFLSLRIWCNVRLFNFWAGHPDS
;
A
#
# COMPACT_ATOMS: atom_id res chain seq x y z
N MET A 1 -6.36 17.15 8.87
CA MET A 1 -7.48 17.21 7.89
C MET A 1 -7.01 17.92 6.64
N PRO A 2 -7.22 17.35 5.43
CA PRO A 2 -6.91 18.03 4.18
C PRO A 2 -7.81 19.26 4.00
N ARG A 3 -7.20 20.42 3.76
CA ARG A 3 -7.87 21.72 3.62
C ARG A 3 -8.23 21.93 2.14
N LYS A 4 -9.48 22.25 1.82
CA LYS A 4 -9.84 22.78 0.50
C LYS A 4 -9.45 24.27 0.43
N ALA A 5 -9.04 24.76 -0.74
CA ALA A 5 -8.61 26.15 -0.91
C ALA A 5 -9.64 27.19 -0.42
N SER A 6 -10.94 26.86 -0.48
CA SER A 6 -12.05 27.71 -0.05
C SER A 6 -12.28 27.77 1.47
N THR A 7 -11.63 26.91 2.25
CA THR A 7 -11.88 26.86 3.71
C THR A 7 -11.07 27.94 4.44
N PRO A 8 -11.71 28.83 5.23
CA PRO A 8 -11.00 29.88 5.95
C PRO A 8 -10.16 29.32 7.09
N ILE A 9 -9.08 30.01 7.43
CA ILE A 9 -8.23 29.65 8.57
C ILE A 9 -9.01 29.89 9.86
N CYS A 10 -8.98 28.93 10.79
CA CYS A 10 -9.60 29.11 12.10
C CYS A 10 -8.80 30.10 12.94
N GLY A 11 -9.47 31.15 13.43
CA GLY A 11 -8.88 32.08 14.40
C GLY A 11 -8.99 31.58 15.85
N MET A 12 -8.34 32.30 16.76
CA MET A 12 -8.28 31.96 18.20
C MET A 12 -9.66 31.78 18.85
N ALA A 13 -10.66 32.54 18.42
CA ALA A 13 -12.04 32.41 18.93
C ALA A 13 -12.65 31.00 18.71
N LYS A 14 -12.14 30.23 17.73
CA LYS A 14 -12.62 28.88 17.41
C LYS A 14 -11.70 27.78 17.96
N PHE A 15 -10.72 28.11 18.80
CA PHE A 15 -9.78 27.14 19.37
C PHE A 15 -10.47 25.98 20.10
N SER A 16 -11.51 26.29 20.90
CA SER A 16 -12.29 25.27 21.60
C SER A 16 -12.98 24.28 20.65
N CYS A 17 -13.47 24.77 19.50
CA CYS A 17 -14.09 23.92 18.48
C CYS A 17 -13.06 22.98 17.83
N VAL A 18 -11.89 23.50 17.48
CA VAL A 18 -10.80 22.70 16.89
C VAL A 18 -10.33 21.61 17.86
N ASN A 19 -10.12 21.94 19.13
CA ASN A 19 -9.68 20.98 20.14
C ASN A 19 -10.72 19.87 20.38
N LYS A 20 -12.02 20.23 20.40
CA LYS A 20 -13.10 19.24 20.47
C LYS A 20 -13.12 18.32 19.26
N ALA A 21 -13.03 18.88 18.06
CA ALA A 21 -13.01 18.10 16.81
C ALA A 21 -11.80 17.16 16.74
N GLU A 22 -10.64 17.59 17.20
CA GLU A 22 -9.43 16.76 17.26
C GLU A 22 -9.60 15.59 18.24
N ASN A 23 -10.18 15.83 19.42
CA ASN A 23 -10.40 14.77 20.41
C ASN A 23 -11.41 13.73 19.90
N GLU A 24 -12.53 14.17 19.32
CA GLU A 24 -13.50 13.28 18.69
C GLU A 24 -12.85 12.38 17.63
N LEU A 25 -11.99 12.95 16.77
CA LEU A 25 -11.24 12.19 15.76
C LEU A 25 -10.32 11.13 16.38
N LYS A 26 -9.60 11.48 17.46
CA LYS A 26 -8.72 10.54 18.18
C LYS A 26 -9.50 9.37 18.79
N TYR A 27 -10.65 9.64 19.39
CA TYR A 27 -11.51 8.58 19.94
C TYR A 27 -12.01 7.64 18.83
N LEU A 28 -12.39 8.18 17.68
CA LEU A 28 -12.86 7.39 16.53
C LEU A 28 -11.74 6.53 15.92
N GLU A 29 -10.52 7.05 15.84
CA GLU A 29 -9.34 6.29 15.39
C GLU A 29 -9.02 5.11 16.33
N LEU A 30 -9.15 5.33 17.65
CA LEU A 30 -9.00 4.28 18.66
C LEU A 30 -10.07 3.19 18.50
N HIS A 31 -11.34 3.57 18.31
CA HIS A 31 -12.43 2.62 18.10
C HIS A 31 -12.26 1.77 16.83
N ASN A 32 -11.81 2.39 15.72
CA ASN A 32 -11.49 1.66 14.49
C ASN A 32 -10.31 0.69 14.68
N SER A 33 -9.29 1.07 15.44
CA SER A 33 -8.18 0.19 15.78
C SER A 33 -8.60 -1.01 16.66
N LEU A 34 -9.66 -0.85 17.46
CA LEU A 34 -10.20 -1.87 18.36
C LEU A 34 -11.33 -2.72 17.75
N ASN A 35 -11.79 -2.42 16.52
CA ASN A 35 -12.93 -3.09 15.85
C ASN A 35 -14.25 -3.12 16.68
N VAL A 36 -14.40 -2.25 17.68
CA VAL A 36 -15.62 -2.17 18.51
C VAL A 36 -16.61 -1.24 17.84
N GLY A 37 -17.44 -1.81 16.96
CA GLY A 37 -18.46 -1.09 16.21
C GLY A 37 -17.86 -0.30 15.05
N LYS A 38 -18.21 -0.68 13.82
CA LYS A 38 -17.76 0.01 12.60
C LYS A 38 -18.52 1.34 12.48
N VAL A 39 -18.12 2.34 13.25
CA VAL A 39 -18.65 3.70 13.12
C VAL A 39 -18.14 4.22 11.78
N THR A 40 -19.06 4.42 10.83
CA THR A 40 -18.73 4.81 9.45
C THR A 40 -18.23 6.25 9.42
N PHE A 41 -16.95 6.42 9.70
CA PHE A 41 -16.24 7.67 9.48
C PHE A 41 -15.75 7.76 8.02
N PHE A 42 -15.81 8.94 7.43
CA PHE A 42 -15.53 9.20 6.01
C PHE A 42 -14.04 9.09 5.59
N CYS A 43 -13.16 8.53 6.44
CA CYS A 43 -11.72 8.48 6.18
C CYS A 43 -11.24 7.03 5.96
N ASP A 44 -11.49 6.47 4.78
CA ASP A 44 -10.83 5.23 4.30
C ASP A 44 -9.44 5.58 3.75
N CYS A 45 -8.49 5.87 4.65
CA CYS A 45 -7.12 6.20 4.28
C CYS A 45 -6.40 4.93 3.80
N ARG A 46 -6.47 4.65 2.50
CA ARG A 46 -5.71 3.55 1.89
C ARG A 46 -4.21 3.83 1.98
N PRO A 47 -3.39 2.79 2.25
CA PRO A 47 -1.95 2.97 2.31
C PRO A 47 -1.42 3.45 0.96
N ALA A 48 -0.42 4.32 0.99
CA ALA A 48 0.29 4.73 -0.20
C ALA A 48 1.02 3.53 -0.82
N CYS A 49 1.03 3.44 -2.16
CA CYS A 49 1.77 2.40 -2.88
C CYS A 49 3.28 2.56 -2.76
N VAL A 50 3.76 3.81 -2.64
CA VAL A 50 5.17 4.15 -2.44
C VAL A 50 5.29 4.90 -1.13
N HIS A 51 6.06 4.35 -0.20
CA HIS A 51 6.29 4.95 1.12
C HIS A 51 7.76 4.83 1.51
N LEU A 52 8.34 5.94 1.96
CA LEU A 52 9.70 6.01 2.47
C LEU A 52 9.67 6.10 3.99
N LYS A 53 10.20 5.08 4.68
CA LYS A 53 10.27 5.04 6.14
C LYS A 53 11.72 5.14 6.61
N TYR A 54 11.96 6.00 7.59
CA TYR A 54 13.25 6.10 8.28
C TYR A 54 13.10 5.59 9.71
N ASP A 55 13.84 4.55 10.06
CA ASP A 55 13.94 4.10 11.45
C ASP A 55 14.99 4.96 12.18
N ALA A 56 14.56 5.62 13.27
CA ALA A 56 15.39 6.53 14.03
C ALA A 56 15.96 5.83 15.28
N GLU A 57 17.28 5.87 15.42
CA GLU A 57 17.98 5.48 16.64
C GLU A 57 18.42 6.73 17.40
N HIS A 58 18.10 6.80 18.69
CA HIS A 58 18.41 7.97 19.52
C HIS A 58 19.57 7.68 20.47
N SER A 59 20.64 8.46 20.36
CA SER A 59 21.75 8.46 21.32
C SER A 59 21.80 9.81 22.05
N GLN A 60 21.91 9.77 23.38
CA GLN A 60 21.96 10.96 24.22
C GLN A 60 23.23 10.95 25.04
N ALA A 61 23.91 12.10 25.07
CA ALA A 61 25.12 12.30 25.86
C ALA A 61 25.05 13.64 26.60
N LYS A 62 25.59 13.68 27.81
CA LYS A 62 25.68 14.93 28.58
C LYS A 62 26.65 15.87 27.89
N TRP A 63 26.14 16.98 27.38
CA TRP A 63 26.98 17.99 26.75
C TRP A 63 27.47 19.01 27.77
N GLN A 64 28.76 18.96 28.10
CA GLN A 64 29.43 19.94 28.96
C GLN A 64 29.78 21.22 28.18
N TYR A 65 28.75 21.93 27.70
CA TYR A 65 28.92 23.12 26.85
C TYR A 65 29.72 24.25 27.53
N LYS A 66 29.59 24.41 28.86
CA LYS A 66 30.31 25.46 29.63
C LYS A 66 31.83 25.25 29.59
N GLU A 67 32.26 24.02 29.87
CA GLU A 67 33.67 23.62 29.90
C GLU A 67 34.27 23.69 28.50
N MET A 68 33.52 23.22 27.50
CA MET A 68 33.92 23.25 26.10
C MET A 68 34.05 24.68 25.56
N TYR A 69 33.16 25.59 25.98
CA TYR A 69 33.23 27.01 25.61
C TYR A 69 34.42 27.71 26.26
N PHE A 70 34.66 27.46 27.56
CA PHE A 70 35.79 28.01 28.29
C PHE A 70 37.13 27.54 27.70
N ALA A 71 37.26 26.24 27.37
CA ALA A 71 38.46 25.70 26.72
C ALA A 71 38.78 26.40 25.40
N LYS A 72 37.76 26.81 24.62
CA LYS A 72 37.94 27.44 23.31
C LYS A 72 38.14 28.96 23.36
N HIS A 73 37.44 29.67 24.24
CA HIS A 73 37.42 31.15 24.26
C HIS A 73 38.10 31.76 25.48
N ARG A 74 38.51 30.95 26.47
CA ARG A 74 39.04 31.36 27.78
C ARG A 74 38.17 32.40 28.51
N LYS A 75 36.86 32.35 28.28
CA LYS A 75 35.85 33.18 28.93
C LYS A 75 34.73 32.30 29.45
N HIS A 76 34.16 32.67 30.59
CA HIS A 76 32.97 32.01 31.11
C HIS A 76 31.76 32.35 30.23
N MET A 77 30.98 31.32 29.92
CA MET A 77 29.73 31.46 29.18
C MET A 77 28.62 31.95 30.11
N ASP A 78 27.70 32.77 29.60
CA ASP A 78 26.54 33.21 30.36
C ASP A 78 25.66 32.01 30.74
N THR A 79 25.36 31.88 32.04
CA THR A 79 24.59 30.79 32.62
C THR A 79 23.08 30.94 32.50
N SER A 80 22.60 32.09 32.01
CA SER A 80 21.16 32.36 31.81
C SER A 80 20.51 31.52 30.69
N LEU A 81 21.32 30.94 29.80
CA LEU A 81 20.86 30.26 28.59
C LEU A 81 21.11 28.74 28.65
N ILE A 82 20.05 27.96 28.44
CA ILE A 82 20.11 26.50 28.31
C ILE A 82 20.44 26.16 26.85
N HIS A 83 21.50 25.38 26.65
CA HIS A 83 21.95 24.97 25.32
C HIS A 83 21.65 23.48 25.08
N ALA A 84 21.08 23.17 23.93
CA ALA A 84 20.85 21.81 23.45
C ALA A 84 21.51 21.66 22.08
N ARG A 85 22.11 20.48 21.82
CA ARG A 85 22.69 20.13 20.52
C ARG A 85 22.03 18.86 20.02
N LEU A 86 21.46 18.94 18.81
CA LEU A 86 20.92 17.81 18.08
C LEU A 86 21.76 17.61 16.82
N SER A 87 22.20 16.37 16.58
CA SER A 87 22.88 15.97 15.35
C SER A 87 22.13 14.82 14.72
N ILE A 88 21.65 15.02 13.49
CA ILE A 88 20.92 14.02 12.71
C ILE A 88 21.86 13.52 11.63
N LEU A 89 22.15 12.22 11.63
CA LEU A 89 23.03 11.59 10.66
C LEU A 89 22.39 10.29 10.16
N PHE A 90 22.64 9.95 8.89
CA PHE A 90 22.30 8.65 8.37
C PHE A 90 23.31 7.61 8.86
N LYS A 91 22.81 6.47 9.34
CA LYS A 91 23.64 5.36 9.83
C LYS A 91 24.33 4.62 8.66
N TYR A 92 23.66 4.55 7.52
CA TYR A 92 24.14 3.92 6.30
C TYR A 92 23.89 4.84 5.11
N ASP A 93 24.70 4.70 4.07
CA ASP A 93 24.65 5.45 2.81
C ASP A 93 23.71 4.81 1.75
N SER A 94 23.12 3.65 2.07
CA SER A 94 22.22 2.91 1.20
C SER A 94 20.81 2.78 1.78
N PHE A 95 19.81 2.72 0.89
CA PHE A 95 18.41 2.56 1.24
C PHE A 95 17.97 1.11 1.04
N LEU A 96 17.26 0.54 2.01
CA LEU A 96 16.61 -0.77 1.85
C LEU A 96 15.28 -0.60 1.11
N THR A 97 15.22 -1.06 -0.12
CA THR A 97 13.99 -1.06 -0.92
C THR A 97 13.22 -2.37 -0.72
N SER A 98 11.91 -2.29 -0.49
CA SER A 98 11.03 -3.45 -0.42
C SER A 98 9.86 -3.24 -1.38
N GLU A 99 9.80 -4.07 -2.42
CA GLU A 99 8.73 -4.06 -3.40
C GLU A 99 7.86 -5.32 -3.23
N ARG A 100 6.55 -5.17 -3.41
CA ARG A 100 5.60 -6.28 -3.41
C ARG A 100 5.19 -6.55 -4.85
N ASN A 101 5.64 -7.67 -5.39
CA ASN A 101 5.24 -8.13 -6.70
C ASN A 101 4.08 -9.12 -6.60
N GLU A 102 3.28 -9.20 -7.66
CA GLU A 102 2.28 -10.25 -7.81
C GLU A 102 2.94 -11.62 -7.79
N LEU A 103 2.47 -12.50 -6.91
CA LEU A 103 3.11 -13.80 -6.66
C LEU A 103 2.77 -14.84 -7.73
N TYR A 104 1.63 -14.68 -8.39
CA TYR A 104 1.13 -15.55 -9.46
C TYR A 104 0.46 -14.70 -10.53
N GLY A 105 1.04 -14.69 -11.72
CA GLY A 105 0.45 -14.07 -12.88
C GLY A 105 -0.51 -15.00 -13.63
N PRO A 106 -1.37 -14.46 -14.51
CA PRO A 106 -2.17 -15.28 -15.41
C PRO A 106 -1.31 -16.15 -16.34
N ALA A 107 -0.09 -15.70 -16.65
CA ALA A 107 0.88 -16.47 -17.42
C ALA A 107 1.34 -17.75 -16.68
N ASP A 108 1.60 -17.65 -15.37
CA ASP A 108 2.00 -18.80 -14.54
C ASP A 108 0.89 -19.84 -14.45
N PHE A 109 -0.35 -19.38 -14.37
CA PHE A 109 -1.51 -20.28 -14.40
C PHE A 109 -1.59 -21.06 -15.71
N ILE A 110 -1.46 -20.38 -16.86
CA ILE A 110 -1.48 -21.01 -18.19
C ILE A 110 -0.30 -21.96 -18.36
N ALA A 111 0.89 -21.57 -17.89
CA ALA A 111 2.09 -22.41 -17.97
C ALA A 111 1.93 -23.71 -17.16
N ASN A 112 1.38 -23.63 -15.94
CA ASN A 112 1.18 -24.80 -15.09
C ASN A 112 0.11 -25.74 -15.66
N VAL A 113 -1.04 -25.21 -16.09
CA VAL A 113 -2.12 -26.02 -16.68
C VAL A 113 -1.67 -26.62 -18.02
N GLY A 114 -1.09 -25.82 -18.90
CA GLY A 114 -0.60 -26.26 -20.20
C GLY A 114 0.53 -27.28 -20.08
N GLY A 115 1.43 -27.11 -19.12
CA GLY A 115 2.52 -28.05 -18.85
C GLY A 115 2.02 -29.41 -18.38
N LEU A 116 1.07 -29.45 -17.44
CA LEU A 116 0.47 -30.69 -16.95
C LEU A 116 -0.36 -31.39 -18.04
N LEU A 117 -1.17 -30.64 -18.79
CA LEU A 117 -1.95 -31.20 -19.89
C LEU A 117 -1.05 -31.73 -21.01
N GLY A 118 -0.02 -30.98 -21.40
CA GLY A 118 0.94 -31.40 -22.41
C GLY A 118 1.71 -32.65 -22.01
N LEU A 119 2.09 -32.77 -20.73
CA LEU A 119 2.85 -33.93 -20.24
C LEU A 119 2.00 -35.21 -20.12
N PHE A 120 0.80 -35.12 -19.53
CA PHE A 120 -0.01 -36.30 -19.24
C PHE A 120 -0.95 -36.71 -20.37
N THR A 121 -1.46 -35.76 -21.15
CA THR A 121 -2.46 -36.03 -22.20
C THR A 121 -1.91 -35.81 -23.61
N GLY A 122 -0.70 -35.26 -23.75
CA GLY A 122 -0.17 -34.83 -25.05
C GLY A 122 -0.94 -33.67 -25.68
N PHE A 123 -1.84 -33.04 -24.92
CA PHE A 123 -2.71 -31.98 -25.40
C PHE A 123 -1.92 -30.68 -25.57
N SER A 124 -2.05 -30.06 -26.74
CA SER A 124 -1.37 -28.81 -27.09
C SER A 124 -2.36 -27.75 -27.57
N LEU A 125 -1.88 -26.50 -27.73
CA LEU A 125 -2.68 -25.41 -28.31
C LEU A 125 -3.22 -25.74 -29.71
N LEU A 126 -2.47 -26.50 -30.51
CA LEU A 126 -2.93 -26.93 -31.84
C LEU A 126 -4.13 -27.88 -31.72
N SER A 127 -4.07 -28.82 -30.78
CA SER A 127 -5.17 -29.74 -30.47
C SER A 127 -6.41 -28.98 -29.95
N LEU A 128 -6.22 -27.92 -29.16
CA LEU A 128 -7.32 -27.06 -28.71
C LEU A 128 -8.01 -26.35 -29.88
N ILE A 129 -7.24 -25.77 -30.80
CA ILE A 129 -7.76 -25.08 -31.98
C ILE A 129 -8.53 -26.05 -32.88
N GLU A 130 -8.03 -27.28 -33.05
CA GLU A 130 -8.69 -28.30 -33.84
C GLU A 130 -10.04 -28.72 -33.25
N ILE A 131 -10.12 -28.90 -31.93
CA ILE A 131 -11.40 -29.17 -31.23
C ILE A 131 -12.36 -28.00 -31.40
N LEU A 132 -11.91 -26.75 -31.25
CA LEU A 132 -12.76 -25.56 -31.44
C LEU A 132 -13.26 -25.45 -32.87
N TYR A 133 -12.41 -25.74 -33.86
CA TYR A 133 -12.77 -25.78 -35.27
C TYR A 133 -13.83 -26.84 -35.54
N PHE A 134 -13.63 -28.06 -35.03
CA PHE A 134 -14.57 -29.16 -35.23
C PHE A 134 -15.90 -28.90 -34.53
N LEU A 135 -15.88 -28.40 -33.28
CA LEU A 135 -17.10 -28.04 -32.54
C LEU A 135 -17.84 -26.91 -33.24
N SER A 136 -17.19 -25.81 -33.57
CA SER A 136 -17.85 -24.64 -34.19
C SER A 136 -18.43 -24.97 -35.57
N LEU A 137 -17.69 -25.65 -36.44
CA LEU A 137 -18.20 -26.04 -37.76
C LEU A 137 -19.30 -27.09 -37.67
N ARG A 138 -19.12 -28.12 -36.84
CA ARG A 138 -20.13 -29.18 -36.69
C ARG A 138 -21.42 -28.60 -36.15
N ILE A 139 -21.33 -27.76 -35.14
CA ILE A 139 -22.48 -27.09 -34.53
C ILE A 139 -23.14 -26.12 -35.51
N TRP A 140 -22.39 -25.26 -36.21
CA TRP A 140 -22.97 -24.35 -37.19
C TRP A 140 -23.65 -25.12 -38.32
N CYS A 141 -23.00 -26.13 -38.90
CA CYS A 141 -23.62 -26.97 -39.92
C CYS A 141 -24.90 -27.65 -39.40
N ASN A 142 -24.90 -28.18 -38.17
CA ASN A 142 -26.09 -28.80 -37.57
C ASN A 142 -27.23 -27.80 -37.38
N VAL A 143 -26.93 -26.60 -36.86
CA VAL A 143 -27.93 -25.55 -36.64
C VAL A 143 -28.49 -25.05 -37.97
N ARG A 144 -27.66 -24.91 -38.99
CA ARG A 144 -28.09 -24.44 -40.31
C ARG A 144 -28.92 -25.47 -41.08
N LEU A 145 -28.64 -26.76 -40.92
CA LEU A 145 -29.36 -27.84 -41.60
C LEU A 145 -30.63 -28.30 -40.85
N PHE A 146 -30.59 -28.34 -39.51
CA PHE A 146 -31.63 -28.97 -38.70
C PHE A 146 -32.30 -28.02 -37.69
N ASN A 147 -31.94 -26.73 -37.63
CA ASN A 147 -32.38 -25.76 -36.62
C ASN A 147 -32.17 -26.22 -35.15
N PHE A 148 -31.40 -27.29 -34.94
CA PHE A 148 -31.18 -27.91 -33.63
C PHE A 148 -29.71 -28.32 -33.50
N TRP A 149 -29.11 -28.08 -32.33
CA TRP A 149 -27.66 -28.19 -32.13
C TRP A 149 -27.20 -29.66 -32.03
N ALA A 150 -28.06 -30.58 -31.59
CA ALA A 150 -27.73 -31.99 -31.38
C ALA A 150 -27.90 -32.89 -32.63
N GLY A 151 -28.43 -32.36 -33.74
CA GLY A 151 -28.81 -33.19 -34.91
C GLY A 151 -30.20 -33.83 -34.72
N HIS A 152 -30.76 -34.36 -35.81
CA HIS A 152 -32.12 -34.93 -35.85
C HIS A 152 -32.32 -35.97 -34.71
N PRO A 153 -33.44 -35.95 -33.97
CA PRO A 153 -33.66 -36.86 -32.83
C PRO A 153 -33.81 -38.35 -33.18
N ASP A 154 -33.58 -38.76 -34.44
CA ASP A 154 -33.83 -40.12 -34.92
C ASP A 154 -32.66 -40.62 -35.80
N SER A 155 -31.55 -41.03 -35.17
CA SER A 155 -30.57 -41.96 -35.74
C SER A 155 -29.72 -42.60 -34.64
#